data_AF-A0A327JI62-F1
#
_entry.id   AF-A0A327JI62-F1
#
_cell.length_a   1.000
_cell.length_b   1.000
_cell.length_c   1.000
_cell.angle_alpha   90.00
_cell.angle_beta   90.00
_cell.angle_gamma   90.00
#
_symmetry.space_group_name_H-M   'P 1'
#
loop_
_entity.id
_entity.type
_entity.pdbx_description
1 polymer ?
#
loop_
_entity_poly.entity_id
_entity_poly.type
_entity_poly.pdbx_seq_one_letter_code
_entity_poly.pdbx_strand_id
1 'polypeptide(L)'
;MPLKKLADDAVSRIEQAVSAPLGDAERAAVSRIVEQAMIDAVAETTQHCTDAARLHIGADEDKAHKFAEKVRRAEAALVSNLTGLR
;
A
#
# COMPACT_ATOMS: atom_id res chain seq x y z
N MET A 1 -9.72 7.27 0.37
CA MET A 1 -10.17 5.89 0.64
C MET A 1 -9.12 5.22 1.51
N PRO A 2 -9.48 4.51 2.59
CA PRO A 2 -8.53 3.75 3.39
C PRO A 2 -8.05 2.49 2.64
N LEU A 3 -6.76 2.18 2.69
CA LEU A 3 -6.15 0.99 2.08
C LEU A 3 -6.77 -0.30 2.57
N LYS A 4 -7.17 -0.34 3.85
CA LYS A 4 -7.90 -1.46 4.43
C LYS A 4 -9.17 -1.80 3.65
N LYS A 5 -9.97 -0.79 3.30
CA LYS A 5 -11.20 -1.02 2.52
C LYS A 5 -10.90 -1.59 1.14
N LEU A 6 -9.83 -1.12 0.50
CA LEU A 6 -9.41 -1.67 -0.80
C LEU A 6 -8.94 -3.12 -0.68
N ALA A 7 -8.23 -3.48 0.41
CA ALA A 7 -7.84 -4.85 0.68
C ALA A 7 -9.05 -5.75 0.94
N ASP A 8 -9.99 -5.32 1.79
CA ASP A 8 -11.24 -6.03 2.09
C ASP A 8 -12.09 -6.23 0.84
N ASP A 9 -12.24 -5.18 0.01
CA ASP A 9 -12.97 -5.23 -1.26
C ASP A 9 -12.29 -6.20 -2.24
N ALA A 10 -10.95 -6.25 -2.27
CA ALA A 10 -10.20 -7.18 -3.12
C ALA A 10 -10.38 -8.63 -2.67
N VAL A 11 -10.32 -8.92 -1.37
CA VAL A 11 -10.61 -10.26 -0.82
C VAL A 11 -12.04 -10.68 -1.19
N SER A 12 -13.02 -9.79 -1.03
CA SER A 12 -14.42 -10.09 -1.37
C SER A 12 -14.61 -10.39 -2.87
N ARG A 13 -13.90 -9.67 -3.76
CA ARG A 13 -13.92 -9.97 -5.20
C ARG A 13 -13.29 -11.32 -5.53
N ILE A 14 -12.22 -11.69 -4.83
CA ILE A 14 -11.58 -13.01 -4.99
C ILE A 14 -12.55 -14.11 -4.56
N GLU A 15 -13.22 -13.95 -3.41
CA GLU A 15 -14.25 -14.87 -2.91
C GLU A 15 -15.39 -15.06 -3.92
N GLN A 16 -15.83 -13.99 -4.58
CA GLN A 16 -16.90 -14.05 -5.59
C GLN A 16 -16.45 -14.70 -6.91
N ALA A 17 -15.16 -14.68 -7.22
CA ALA A 17 -14.60 -15.21 -8.47
C ALA A 17 -14.31 -16.72 -8.40
N VAL A 18 -14.15 -17.28 -7.19
CA VAL A 18 -13.88 -18.71 -7.00
C VAL A 18 -15.18 -19.51 -6.95
N SER A 19 -15.19 -20.70 -7.56
CA SER A 19 -16.39 -21.55 -7.62
C SER A 19 -16.72 -22.25 -6.30
N ALA A 20 -15.75 -22.38 -5.40
CA ALA A 20 -15.92 -22.93 -4.06
C ALA A 20 -15.67 -21.82 -3.02
N PRO A 21 -16.50 -21.69 -1.97
CA PRO A 21 -16.26 -20.72 -0.90
C PRO A 21 -14.90 -20.97 -0.25
N LEU A 22 -14.16 -19.90 0.03
CA LEU A 22 -12.92 -19.99 0.79
C LEU A 22 -13.21 -20.39 2.23
N GLY A 23 -12.50 -21.39 2.75
CA GLY A 23 -12.50 -21.68 4.18
C GLY A 23 -11.77 -20.59 4.98
N ASP A 24 -11.98 -20.55 6.30
CA ASP A 24 -11.40 -19.51 7.17
C ASP A 24 -9.86 -19.39 7.04
N ALA A 25 -9.17 -20.53 6.91
CA ALA A 25 -7.72 -20.57 6.75
C ALA A 25 -7.28 -19.98 5.40
N GLU A 26 -8.01 -20.28 4.33
CA GLU A 26 -7.75 -19.79 2.97
C GLU A 26 -8.04 -18.30 2.89
N ARG A 27 -9.16 -17.86 3.46
CA ARG A 27 -9.51 -16.44 3.56
C ARG A 27 -8.44 -15.64 4.31
N ALA A 28 -7.95 -16.16 5.43
CA ALA A 28 -6.87 -15.52 6.18
C ALA A 28 -5.54 -15.49 5.41
N ALA A 29 -5.27 -16.48 4.55
CA ALA A 29 -4.11 -16.49 3.67
C ALA A 29 -4.25 -15.47 2.54
N VAL A 30 -5.41 -15.41 1.88
CA VAL A 30 -5.72 -14.45 0.81
C VAL A 30 -5.67 -13.01 1.35
N SER A 31 -6.23 -12.74 2.54
CA SER A 31 -6.12 -11.43 3.19
C SER A 31 -4.66 -11.01 3.36
N ARG A 32 -3.81 -11.91 3.86
CA ARG A 32 -2.38 -11.64 4.04
C ARG A 32 -1.65 -11.37 2.72
N ILE A 33 -1.98 -12.13 1.66
CA ILE A 33 -1.41 -11.92 0.33
C ILE A 33 -1.79 -10.54 -0.22
N VAL A 34 -3.07 -10.17 -0.10
CA VAL A 34 -3.57 -8.87 -0.55
C VAL A 34 -2.96 -7.74 0.27
N GLU A 35 -2.90 -7.87 1.60
CA GLU A 35 -2.25 -6.91 2.49
C GLU A 35 -0.80 -6.66 2.06
N GLN A 36 -0.02 -7.74 1.86
CA GLN A 36 1.38 -7.62 1.46
C GLN A 36 1.55 -6.98 0.08
N ALA A 37 0.75 -7.39 -0.91
CA ALA A 37 0.80 -6.80 -2.24
C ALA A 37 0.50 -5.29 -2.24
N MET A 38 -0.41 -4.84 -1.37
CA MET A 38 -0.72 -3.42 -1.18
C MET A 38 0.44 -2.67 -0.52
N ILE A 39 1.10 -3.27 0.48
CA ILE A 39 2.29 -2.69 1.12
C ILE A 39 3.41 -2.52 0.07
N ASP A 40 3.69 -3.56 -0.70
CA ASP A 40 4.75 -3.56 -1.71
C ASP A 40 4.48 -2.49 -2.78
N ALA A 41 3.25 -2.40 -3.27
CA ALA A 41 2.86 -1.40 -4.27
C ALA A 41 2.99 0.05 -3.77
N VAL A 42 2.64 0.31 -2.51
CA VAL A 42 2.77 1.65 -1.90
C VAL A 42 4.24 2.00 -1.68
N ALA A 43 5.06 1.04 -1.26
CA ALA A 43 6.49 1.22 -1.08
C ALA A 43 7.20 1.52 -2.42
N GLU A 44 6.89 0.75 -3.47
CA GLU A 44 7.44 0.98 -4.81
C GLU A 44 7.03 2.34 -5.38
N THR A 45 5.74 2.70 -5.25
CA THR A 45 5.24 4.01 -5.69
C THR A 45 5.91 5.15 -4.94
N THR A 46 6.12 4.99 -3.63
CA THR A 46 6.82 5.98 -2.80
C THR A 46 8.25 6.16 -3.28
N GLN A 47 8.96 5.05 -3.53
CA GLN A 47 10.33 5.09 -4.05
C GLN A 47 10.38 5.84 -5.39
N HIS A 48 9.52 5.48 -6.36
CA HIS A 48 9.44 6.16 -7.66
C HIS A 48 9.14 7.66 -7.53
N CYS A 49 8.21 8.04 -6.66
CA CYS A 49 7.92 9.45 -6.38
C CYS A 49 9.15 10.19 -5.82
N THR A 50 9.88 9.58 -4.89
CA THR A 50 11.08 10.21 -4.32
C THR A 50 12.23 10.31 -5.32
N ASP A 51 12.41 9.32 -6.18
CA ASP A 51 13.46 9.32 -7.20
C ASP A 51 13.16 10.34 -8.31
N ALA A 52 11.90 10.42 -8.76
CA ALA A 52 11.46 11.44 -9.70
C ALA A 52 11.66 12.85 -9.12
N ALA A 53 11.33 13.06 -7.84
CA ALA A 53 11.56 14.34 -7.18
C ALA A 53 13.04 14.70 -7.11
N ARG A 54 13.94 13.75 -6.83
CA ARG A 54 15.39 13.98 -6.87
C ARG A 54 15.87 14.36 -8.27
N LEU A 55 15.38 13.68 -9.30
CA LEU A 55 15.76 13.93 -10.69
C LEU A 55 15.33 15.33 -11.17
N HIS A 56 14.12 15.76 -10.83
CA HIS A 56 13.53 16.99 -11.36
C HIS A 56 13.73 18.23 -10.46
N ILE A 57 13.93 18.04 -9.15
CA ILE A 57 14.07 19.13 -8.16
C ILE A 57 15.54 19.28 -7.71
N GLY A 58 16.46 18.46 -8.23
CA GLY A 58 17.84 18.29 -7.74
C GLY A 58 18.73 19.55 -7.63
N ALA A 59 18.34 20.70 -8.21
CA ALA A 59 19.01 21.98 -7.96
C ALA A 59 18.69 22.59 -6.57
N ASP A 60 17.65 22.09 -5.89
CA ASP A 60 17.18 22.54 -4.58
C ASP A 60 16.96 21.31 -3.68
N GLU A 61 18.09 20.76 -3.19
CA GLU A 61 18.14 19.51 -2.41
C GLU A 61 17.22 19.54 -1.18
N ASP A 62 17.05 20.70 -0.54
CA ASP A 62 16.17 20.86 0.62
C ASP A 62 14.68 20.66 0.25
N LYS A 63 14.27 21.13 -0.93
CA LYS A 63 12.90 20.89 -1.43
C LYS A 63 12.68 19.42 -1.79
N ALA A 64 13.66 18.78 -2.44
CA ALA A 64 13.59 17.36 -2.76
C ALA A 64 13.51 16.50 -1.48
N HIS A 65 14.30 16.85 -0.45
CA HIS A 65 14.29 16.18 0.84
C HIS A 65 12.95 16.34 1.57
N LYS A 66 12.41 17.56 1.65
CA LYS A 66 11.08 17.84 2.26
C LYS A 66 9.94 17.13 1.53
N PHE A 67 10.03 17.00 0.21
CA PHE A 67 9.06 16.22 -0.57
C PHE A 67 9.14 14.74 -0.19
N ALA A 68 10.34 14.15 -0.19
CA ALA A 68 10.53 12.75 0.18
C ALA A 68 10.02 12.43 1.60
N GLU A 69 10.29 13.30 2.57
CA GLU A 69 9.75 13.22 3.93
C GLU A 69 8.20 13.17 3.93
N LYS A 70 7.54 14.03 3.15
CA LYS A 70 6.07 14.06 3.08
C LYS A 70 5.51 12.78 2.46
N VAL A 71 6.13 12.27 1.40
CA VAL A 71 5.67 11.04 0.73
C VAL A 71 5.85 9.84 1.67
N ARG A 72 6.99 9.71 2.36
CA ARG A 72 7.22 8.65 3.36
C ARG A 72 6.25 8.71 4.54
N ARG A 73 5.89 9.90 5.01
CA ARG A 73 4.86 10.05 6.05
C ARG A 73 3.48 9.60 5.55
N ALA A 74 3.14 9.88 4.30
CA ALA A 74 1.90 9.42 3.70
C ALA A 74 1.87 7.89 3.54
N GLU A 75 2.97 7.29 3.07
CA GLU A 75 3.18 5.83 3.04
C GLU A 75 2.97 5.22 4.43
N ALA A 76 3.63 5.75 5.45
CA ALA A 76 3.52 5.23 6.81
C ALA A 76 2.08 5.28 7.35
N ALA A 77 1.35 6.37 7.07
CA ALA A 77 -0.06 6.50 7.45
C ALA A 77 -0.96 5.50 6.70
N LEU A 78 -0.65 5.25 5.43
CA LEU A 78 -1.34 4.30 4.57
C LEU A 78 -1.13 2.85 5.03
N VAL A 79 0.12 2.45 5.30
CA VAL A 79 0.46 1.13 5.85
C VAL A 79 -0.10 0.95 7.26
N SER A 80 -0.06 1.99 8.09
CA SER A 80 -0.68 1.97 9.42
C SER A 80 -2.20 1.83 9.35
N ASN A 81 -2.87 2.46 8.37
CA ASN A 81 -4.31 2.26 8.16
C ASN A 81 -4.66 0.81 7.78
N LEU A 82 -3.78 0.14 7.04
CA LEU A 82 -3.94 -1.27 6.65
C LEU A 82 -3.69 -2.22 7.84
N THR A 83 -2.65 -1.95 8.62
CA THR A 83 -2.16 -2.86 9.68
C THR A 83 -2.71 -2.57 11.09
N GLY A 84 -3.12 -1.33 11.37
CA GLY A 84 -3.36 -0.79 12.72
C GLY A 84 -4.73 -1.03 13.33
N LEU A 85 -5.56 -1.91 12.76
CA LEU A 85 -6.80 -2.40 13.38
C LEU A 85 -6.75 -3.93 13.61
N ARG A 86 -5.54 -4.46 13.80
CA ARG A 86 -5.33 -5.79 14.36
C ARG A 86 -5.53 -5.77 15.88
#